data_AF-A0A3L8AUY6-F1
#
_entry.id   AF-A0A3L8AUY6-F1
#
_cell.length_a   1.000
_cell.length_b   1.000
_cell.length_c   1.000
_cell.angle_alpha   90.00
_cell.angle_beta   90.00
_cell.angle_gamma   90.00
#
_symmetry.space_group_name_H-M   'P 1'
#
loop_
_entity.id
_entity.type
_entity.pdbx_description
1 polymer ?
#
loop_
_entity_poly.entity_id
_entity_poly.type
_entity_poly.pdbx_seq_one_letter_code
_entity_poly.pdbx_strand_id
1 'polypeptide(L)'
;MTDPALDFICDALAESSGQRLLVADEHLDSSLLLSLKTLPDLSLLTNRYDVYRSAQDNNIPCIFNDMDISACNTRFDVIAYRVSKEKAVVHHIINQAPASLNAKGSLLLCGFKNEGIKTYISKVEQYLGCKAEVSKGERQLKLAQFRVTELGEPLDDREYRQLTCIGEQRNLALFSKPGQYGWNKIDKGSELLVNAFADHVNIAGAPATLLDLGCGYGYLSVMAWALGAGQIMATDNNAAAIASCRHNFEIHGIQGEVSADDCACDLHHQYDVVLCNPPFHKGFDTEPDLTEKFLRSARHHLKNNGVAFVVVNQFIPVEAIAPSYFKSIETVYRDKSFKVFKLSS
;
A
#
# COMPACT_ATOMS: atom_id res chain seq x y z
N MET A 1 -8.33 13.07 -11.50
CA MET A 1 -9.53 13.69 -10.88
C MET A 1 -9.35 13.49 -9.39
N THR A 2 -9.56 14.53 -8.59
CA THR A 2 -9.51 14.43 -7.13
C THR A 2 -10.64 13.50 -6.65
N ASP A 3 -10.38 12.71 -5.60
CA ASP A 3 -11.40 11.87 -4.96
C ASP A 3 -12.41 12.79 -4.23
N PRO A 4 -13.70 12.82 -4.63
CA PRO A 4 -14.69 13.67 -3.98
C PRO A 4 -14.88 13.39 -2.49
N ALA A 5 -14.58 12.17 -2.02
CA ALA A 5 -14.62 11.85 -0.59
C ALA A 5 -13.52 12.57 0.19
N LEU A 6 -12.34 12.71 -0.43
CA LEU A 6 -11.23 13.43 0.17
C LEU A 6 -11.46 14.94 0.15
N ASP A 7 -11.98 15.50 -0.95
CA ASP A 7 -12.37 16.91 -0.99
C ASP A 7 -13.36 17.22 0.14
N PHE A 8 -14.41 16.40 0.27
CA PHE A 8 -15.47 16.62 1.26
C PHE A 8 -14.99 16.52 2.72
N ILE A 9 -14.08 15.59 3.02
CA ILE A 9 -13.53 15.49 4.39
C ILE A 9 -12.51 16.60 4.68
N CYS A 10 -11.77 17.07 3.67
CA CYS A 10 -10.82 18.17 3.83
C CYS A 10 -11.53 19.50 4.08
N ASP A 11 -12.66 19.76 3.42
CA ASP A 11 -13.50 20.93 3.68
C ASP A 11 -13.99 20.94 5.15
N ALA A 12 -14.50 19.80 5.63
CA ALA A 12 -14.92 19.66 7.02
C ALA A 12 -13.75 19.79 8.02
N LEU A 13 -12.55 19.32 7.63
CA LEU A 13 -11.35 19.49 8.43
C LEU A 13 -10.92 20.97 8.50
N ALA A 14 -11.08 21.72 7.40
CA ALA A 14 -10.78 23.16 7.34
C ALA A 14 -11.72 24.00 8.22
N GLU A 15 -12.98 23.60 8.35
CA GLU A 15 -13.97 24.23 9.23
C GLU A 15 -13.76 23.92 10.72
N SER A 16 -12.99 22.88 11.04
CA SER A 16 -12.68 22.49 12.41
C SER A 16 -11.58 23.36 13.04
N SER A 17 -11.34 23.23 14.34
CA SER A 17 -10.29 23.94 15.08
C SER A 17 -9.52 23.00 16.02
N GLY A 18 -8.32 23.43 16.44
CA GLY A 18 -7.45 22.66 17.32
C GLY A 18 -6.49 21.73 16.58
N GLN A 19 -5.94 20.75 17.31
CA GLN A 19 -5.00 19.77 16.74
C GLN A 19 -5.75 18.81 15.81
N ARG A 20 -5.31 18.72 14.55
CA ARG A 20 -5.99 17.95 13.49
C ARG A 20 -5.07 16.84 12.99
N LEU A 21 -5.64 15.65 12.85
CA LEU A 21 -5.00 14.52 12.17
C LEU A 21 -5.80 14.16 10.93
N LEU A 22 -5.16 14.12 9.77
CA LEU A 22 -5.71 13.43 8.59
C LEU A 22 -4.96 12.10 8.41
N VAL A 23 -5.71 11.00 8.49
CA VAL A 23 -5.19 9.67 8.18
C VAL A 23 -5.38 9.42 6.68
N ALA A 24 -4.28 9.24 5.96
CA ALA A 24 -4.22 9.21 4.51
C ALA A 24 -3.61 7.90 3.99
N ASP A 25 -4.26 7.32 2.98
CA ASP A 25 -3.79 6.14 2.25
C ASP A 25 -3.56 6.49 0.77
N GLU A 26 -3.68 5.52 -0.14
CA GLU A 26 -3.47 5.72 -1.58
C GLU A 26 -4.42 6.71 -2.27
N HIS A 27 -5.49 7.15 -1.61
CA HIS A 27 -6.43 8.09 -2.21
C HIS A 27 -5.88 9.52 -2.20
N LEU A 28 -4.96 9.86 -1.29
CA LEU A 28 -4.45 11.23 -1.18
C LEU A 28 -3.50 11.54 -2.33
N ASP A 29 -3.88 12.50 -3.17
CA ASP A 29 -3.07 12.97 -4.28
C ASP A 29 -2.34 14.28 -3.96
N SER A 30 -1.34 14.61 -4.79
CA SER A 30 -0.51 15.81 -4.60
C SER A 30 -1.28 17.12 -4.74
N SER A 31 -2.41 17.13 -5.46
CA SER A 31 -3.18 18.36 -5.66
C SER A 31 -3.94 18.77 -4.40
N LEU A 32 -4.47 17.79 -3.67
CA LEU A 32 -5.13 18.03 -2.39
C LEU A 32 -4.13 18.32 -1.27
N LEU A 33 -2.94 17.72 -1.31
CA LEU A 33 -1.87 18.06 -0.36
C LEU A 33 -1.53 19.56 -0.35
N LEU A 34 -1.61 20.22 -1.51
CA LEU A 34 -1.35 21.67 -1.60
C LEU A 34 -2.41 22.51 -0.88
N SER A 35 -3.68 22.10 -0.89
CA SER A 35 -4.73 22.83 -0.18
C SER A 35 -4.62 22.65 1.34
N LEU A 36 -4.16 21.49 1.79
CA LEU A 36 -3.95 21.17 3.20
C LEU A 36 -2.82 21.96 3.86
N LYS A 37 -1.83 22.42 3.07
CA LYS A 37 -0.64 23.14 3.57
C LYS A 37 -0.97 24.40 4.38
N THR A 38 -2.11 25.04 4.11
CA THR A 38 -2.51 26.29 4.78
C THR A 38 -3.28 26.05 6.08
N LEU A 39 -3.65 24.80 6.37
CA LEU A 39 -4.40 24.47 7.58
C LEU A 39 -3.45 24.46 8.79
N PRO A 40 -3.68 25.34 9.79
CA PRO A 40 -2.86 25.35 10.99
C PRO A 40 -3.07 24.06 11.79
N ASP A 41 -2.06 23.64 12.56
CA ASP A 41 -2.16 22.50 13.49
C ASP A 41 -2.58 21.17 12.83
N LEU A 42 -2.29 20.99 11.54
CA LEU A 42 -2.53 19.75 10.81
C LEU A 42 -1.30 18.84 10.87
N SER A 43 -1.53 17.58 11.23
CA SER A 43 -0.60 16.47 11.02
C SER A 43 -1.22 15.42 10.10
N LEU A 44 -0.37 14.76 9.31
CA LEU A 44 -0.73 13.62 8.47
C LEU A 44 -0.19 12.32 9.07
N LEU A 45 -0.98 11.27 9.00
CA LEU A 45 -0.52 9.89 9.21
C LEU A 45 -0.74 9.13 7.91
N THR A 46 0.30 8.47 7.40
CA THR A 46 0.15 7.66 6.19
C THR A 46 0.98 6.40 6.23
N ASN A 47 0.48 5.35 5.57
CA ASN A 47 1.24 4.16 5.28
C ASN A 47 1.80 4.15 3.84
N ARG A 48 1.74 5.30 3.13
CA ARG A 48 2.20 5.46 1.75
C ARG A 48 3.42 6.37 1.68
N TYR A 49 4.52 5.85 1.14
CA TYR A 49 5.78 6.58 1.06
C TYR A 49 5.72 7.76 0.09
N ASP A 50 5.05 7.63 -1.05
CA ASP A 50 4.81 8.73 -2.00
C ASP A 50 4.03 9.89 -1.37
N VAL A 51 3.00 9.57 -0.58
CA VAL A 51 2.24 10.57 0.20
C VAL A 51 3.13 11.23 1.24
N TYR A 52 3.93 10.44 1.97
CA TYR A 52 4.89 10.97 2.95
C TYR A 52 5.90 11.92 2.31
N ARG A 53 6.51 11.54 1.19
CA ARG A 53 7.46 12.38 0.43
C ARG A 53 6.82 13.67 -0.03
N SER A 54 5.63 13.60 -0.62
CA SER A 54 4.89 14.78 -1.07
C SER A 54 4.53 15.70 0.10
N ALA A 55 4.18 15.16 1.27
CA ALA A 55 3.95 15.95 2.49
C ALA A 55 5.23 16.64 2.98
N GLN A 56 6.37 15.95 2.98
CA GLN A 56 7.67 16.54 3.34
C GLN A 56 8.05 17.69 2.40
N ASP A 57 7.92 17.48 1.08
CA ASP A 57 8.19 18.53 0.08
C ASP A 57 7.31 19.77 0.26
N ASN A 58 6.10 19.57 0.80
CA ASN A 58 5.15 20.65 1.11
C ASN A 58 5.25 21.19 2.54
N ASN A 59 6.18 20.71 3.35
CA ASN A 59 6.39 21.09 4.75
C ASN A 59 5.16 20.84 5.65
N ILE A 60 4.43 19.75 5.38
CA ILE A 60 3.30 19.32 6.22
C ILE A 60 3.83 18.26 7.21
N PRO A 61 3.64 18.43 8.53
CA PRO A 61 3.99 17.42 9.52
C PRO A 61 3.35 16.07 9.15
N CYS A 62 4.17 15.04 8.93
CA CYS A 62 3.69 13.75 8.45
C CYS A 62 4.47 12.61 9.08
N ILE A 63 3.75 11.59 9.55
CA ILE A 63 4.31 10.34 10.06
C ILE A 63 4.04 9.23 9.06
N PHE A 64 5.10 8.56 8.64
CA PHE A 64 5.06 7.35 7.81
C PHE A 64 5.17 6.11 8.68
N ASN A 65 4.07 5.36 8.84
CA ASN A 65 4.05 4.09 9.57
C ASN A 65 2.87 3.20 9.14
N ASP A 66 2.71 2.04 9.78
CA ASP A 66 1.64 1.08 9.53
C ASP A 66 0.32 1.47 10.24
N MET A 67 -0.17 2.69 9.97
CA MET A 67 -1.41 3.26 10.52
C MET A 67 -1.51 3.24 12.06
N ASP A 68 -0.39 3.44 12.75
CA ASP A 68 -0.35 3.56 14.22
C ASP A 68 -0.45 5.02 14.63
N ILE A 69 -1.64 5.44 15.08
CA ILE A 69 -1.91 6.82 15.50
C ILE A 69 -1.12 7.16 16.78
N SER A 70 -0.85 6.16 17.62
CA SER A 70 -0.16 6.39 18.91
C SER A 70 1.27 6.92 18.73
N ALA A 71 1.89 6.64 17.58
CA ALA A 71 3.20 7.17 17.21
C ALA A 71 3.23 8.70 17.05
N CYS A 72 2.07 9.36 16.93
CA CYS A 72 1.98 10.82 16.90
C CYS A 72 2.37 11.47 18.24
N ASN A 73 2.38 10.72 19.35
CA ASN A 73 2.71 11.21 20.69
C ASN A 73 1.93 12.48 21.11
N THR A 74 0.74 12.67 20.56
CA THR A 74 -0.17 13.78 20.85
C THR A 74 -1.61 13.33 20.70
N ARG A 75 -2.54 14.12 21.24
CA ARG A 75 -3.99 13.92 21.07
C ARG A 75 -4.58 15.00 20.18
N PHE A 76 -5.66 14.64 19.50
CA PHE A 76 -6.27 15.47 18.48
C PHE A 76 -7.68 15.92 18.87
N ASP A 77 -8.03 17.13 18.45
CA ASP A 77 -9.40 17.64 18.51
C ASP A 77 -10.24 17.07 17.35
N VAL A 78 -9.59 16.81 16.20
CA VAL A 78 -10.23 16.11 15.07
C VAL A 78 -9.30 15.06 14.49
N ILE A 79 -9.81 13.84 14.35
CA ILE A 79 -9.20 12.81 13.49
C ILE A 79 -10.11 12.65 12.28
N ALA A 80 -9.59 12.92 11.09
CA ALA A 80 -10.29 12.75 9.82
C ALA A 80 -9.74 11.54 9.07
N TYR A 81 -10.64 10.69 8.59
CA TYR A 81 -10.28 9.50 7.84
C TYR A 81 -11.28 9.19 6.73
N ARG A 82 -10.79 9.22 5.48
CA ARG A 82 -11.50 8.66 4.32
C ARG A 82 -11.27 7.16 4.32
N VAL A 83 -12.34 6.36 4.40
CA VAL A 83 -12.24 4.91 4.63
C VAL A 83 -11.41 4.23 3.54
N SER A 84 -10.45 3.39 3.95
CA SER A 84 -9.61 2.62 3.04
C SER A 84 -10.38 1.44 2.44
N LYS A 85 -9.82 0.87 1.36
CA LYS A 85 -10.34 -0.34 0.72
C LYS A 85 -10.35 -1.55 1.66
N GLU A 86 -9.26 -1.72 2.41
CA GLU A 86 -9.10 -2.88 3.29
C GLU A 86 -9.80 -2.65 4.64
N LYS A 87 -10.83 -3.45 4.89
CA LYS A 87 -11.67 -3.37 6.09
C LYS A 87 -10.90 -3.46 7.42
N ALA A 88 -9.85 -4.28 7.46
CA ALA A 88 -9.02 -4.43 8.66
C ALA A 88 -8.31 -3.11 9.02
N VAL A 89 -7.81 -2.37 8.02
CA VAL A 89 -7.21 -1.03 8.20
C VAL A 89 -8.26 -0.06 8.76
N VAL A 90 -9.47 -0.06 8.18
CA VAL A 90 -10.56 0.83 8.59
C VAL A 90 -10.92 0.60 10.05
N HIS A 91 -11.13 -0.65 10.43
CA HIS A 91 -11.43 -1.01 11.82
C HIS A 91 -10.27 -0.64 12.75
N HIS A 92 -9.02 -0.88 12.34
CA HIS A 92 -7.84 -0.56 13.15
C HIS A 92 -7.74 0.93 13.47
N ILE A 93 -7.97 1.81 12.48
CA ILE A 93 -7.95 3.26 12.66
C ILE A 93 -9.10 3.70 13.58
N ILE A 94 -10.31 3.17 13.36
CA ILE A 94 -11.48 3.46 14.21
C ILE A 94 -11.20 3.05 15.66
N ASN A 95 -10.61 1.88 15.90
CA ASN A 95 -10.32 1.37 17.23
C ASN A 95 -9.33 2.26 18.01
N GLN A 96 -8.39 2.92 17.31
CA GLN A 96 -7.40 3.82 17.92
C GLN A 96 -7.93 5.22 18.21
N ALA A 97 -9.02 5.64 17.56
CA ALA A 97 -9.52 7.01 17.64
C ALA A 97 -9.85 7.46 19.08
N PRO A 98 -10.55 6.67 19.95
CA PRO A 98 -10.88 7.12 21.30
C PRO A 98 -9.68 7.44 22.18
N ALA A 99 -8.61 6.65 22.07
CA ALA A 99 -7.39 6.88 22.84
C ALA A 99 -6.59 8.10 22.34
N SER A 100 -6.78 8.44 21.07
CA SER A 100 -6.03 9.49 20.36
C SER A 100 -6.77 10.83 20.31
N LEU A 101 -8.05 10.86 20.70
CA LEU A 101 -8.84 12.09 20.76
C LEU A 101 -8.71 12.79 22.13
N ASN A 102 -8.80 14.12 22.11
CA ASN A 102 -9.07 14.93 23.30
C ASN A 102 -10.49 14.66 23.83
N ALA A 103 -10.76 15.05 25.07
CA ALA A 103 -12.05 14.77 25.73
C ALA A 103 -13.28 15.32 24.98
N LYS A 104 -13.12 16.38 24.18
CA LYS A 104 -14.17 16.96 23.32
C LYS A 104 -13.91 16.74 21.82
N GLY A 105 -12.91 15.93 21.51
CA GLY A 105 -12.50 15.67 20.14
C GLY A 105 -13.53 14.84 19.38
N SER A 106 -13.42 14.84 18.06
CA SER A 106 -14.32 14.09 17.19
C SER A 106 -13.59 13.30 16.10
N LEU A 107 -14.17 12.15 15.75
CA LEU A 107 -13.78 11.37 14.58
C LEU A 107 -14.66 11.79 13.39
N LEU A 108 -14.05 12.13 12.26
CA LEU A 108 -14.70 12.30 10.97
C LEU A 108 -14.41 11.08 10.10
N LEU A 109 -15.46 10.43 9.60
CA LEU A 109 -15.37 9.35 8.62
C LEU A 109 -16.05 9.75 7.33
N CYS A 110 -15.36 9.57 6.20
CA CYS A 110 -15.91 9.82 4.88
C CYS A 110 -15.75 8.62 3.96
N GLY A 111 -16.70 8.43 3.06
CA GLY A 111 -16.65 7.38 2.03
C GLY A 111 -17.96 7.20 1.29
N PHE A 112 -17.93 6.39 0.23
CA PHE A 112 -19.10 6.11 -0.59
C PHE A 112 -19.91 4.92 -0.09
N LYS A 113 -21.19 4.84 -0.49
CA LYS A 113 -22.07 3.72 -0.11
C LYS A 113 -21.52 2.36 -0.55
N ASN A 114 -20.96 2.27 -1.75
CA ASN A 114 -20.36 1.04 -2.30
C ASN A 114 -19.04 0.65 -1.62
N GLU A 115 -18.43 1.55 -0.86
CA GLU A 115 -17.22 1.30 -0.04
C GLU A 115 -17.60 0.89 1.40
N GLY A 116 -18.89 0.78 1.72
CA GLY A 116 -19.36 0.30 3.01
C GLY A 116 -19.54 1.40 4.08
N ILE A 117 -19.47 2.69 3.74
CA ILE A 117 -19.54 3.80 4.71
C ILE A 117 -20.76 3.72 5.65
N LYS A 118 -21.93 3.25 5.15
CA LYS A 118 -23.14 3.11 5.99
C LYS A 118 -22.94 2.07 7.09
N THR A 119 -22.27 0.97 6.77
CA THR A 119 -21.97 -0.10 7.73
C THR A 119 -20.95 0.39 8.75
N TYR A 120 -19.91 1.12 8.32
CA TYR A 120 -18.95 1.71 9.25
C TYR A 120 -19.61 2.71 10.19
N ILE A 121 -20.48 3.60 9.70
CA ILE A 121 -21.24 4.52 10.55
C ILE A 121 -21.98 3.77 11.65
N SER A 122 -22.79 2.75 11.30
CA SER A 122 -23.56 2.01 12.30
C SER A 122 -22.68 1.29 13.33
N LYS A 123 -21.51 0.78 12.94
CA LYS A 123 -20.57 0.14 13.88
C LYS A 123 -19.91 1.15 14.81
N VAL A 124 -19.52 2.31 14.27
CA VAL A 124 -18.86 3.37 15.05
C VAL A 124 -19.85 3.99 16.04
N GLU A 125 -21.13 4.12 15.68
CA GLU A 125 -22.19 4.51 16.63
C GLU A 125 -22.26 3.56 17.83
N GLN A 126 -22.19 2.24 17.59
CA GLN A 126 -22.20 1.23 18.64
C GLN A 126 -20.91 1.27 19.48
N TYR A 127 -19.74 1.39 18.83
CA TYR A 127 -18.46 1.40 19.52
C TYR A 127 -18.22 2.68 20.32
N LEU A 128 -18.63 3.85 19.82
CA LEU A 128 -18.42 5.14 20.48
C LEU A 128 -19.61 5.61 21.34
N GLY A 129 -20.66 4.78 21.43
CA GLY A 129 -21.87 5.03 22.23
C GLY A 129 -22.72 6.21 21.76
N CYS A 130 -22.47 6.73 20.56
CA CYS A 130 -23.06 7.99 20.08
C CYS A 130 -23.87 7.81 18.79
N LYS A 131 -24.62 8.84 18.41
CA LYS A 131 -25.22 8.96 17.07
C LYS A 131 -24.37 9.87 16.20
N ALA A 132 -24.19 9.46 14.95
CA ALA A 132 -23.39 10.21 14.01
C ALA A 132 -24.15 11.46 13.52
N GLU A 133 -23.47 12.59 13.47
CA GLU A 133 -23.91 13.75 12.69
C GLU A 133 -23.50 13.50 11.23
N VAL A 134 -24.48 13.23 10.34
CA VAL A 134 -24.21 12.78 8.97
C VAL A 134 -24.59 13.83 7.93
N SER A 135 -23.59 14.27 7.17
CA SER A 135 -23.74 15.08 5.97
C SER A 135 -23.71 14.19 4.72
N LYS A 136 -24.54 14.52 3.73
CA LYS A 136 -24.62 13.79 2.46
C LYS A 136 -23.93 14.61 1.36
N GLY A 137 -23.04 13.98 0.62
CA GLY A 137 -22.44 14.54 -0.58
C GLY A 137 -23.06 13.97 -1.85
N GLU A 138 -22.47 14.32 -2.99
CA GLU A 138 -22.85 13.76 -4.28
C GLU A 138 -22.56 12.25 -4.36
N ARG A 139 -23.10 11.56 -5.37
CA ARG A 139 -22.75 10.15 -5.68
C ARG A 139 -22.88 9.18 -4.49
N GLN A 140 -23.82 9.43 -3.58
CA GLN A 140 -24.06 8.62 -2.37
C GLN A 140 -22.89 8.64 -1.36
N LEU A 141 -22.08 9.69 -1.42
CA LEU A 141 -21.03 10.02 -0.45
C LEU A 141 -21.65 10.41 0.89
N LYS A 142 -20.97 10.03 1.97
CA LYS A 142 -21.33 10.42 3.34
C LYS A 142 -20.12 10.86 4.11
N LEU A 143 -20.28 11.95 4.84
CA LEU A 143 -19.38 12.38 5.91
C LEU A 143 -20.13 12.21 7.24
N ALA A 144 -19.50 11.57 8.21
CA ALA A 144 -20.08 11.32 9.52
C ALA A 144 -19.13 11.78 10.62
N GLN A 145 -19.63 12.60 11.54
CA GLN A 145 -18.91 13.05 12.73
C GLN A 145 -19.41 12.31 13.98
N PHE A 146 -18.46 11.88 14.81
CA PHE A 146 -18.71 11.14 16.04
C PHE A 146 -17.99 11.80 17.21
N ARG A 147 -18.64 11.84 18.38
CA ARG A 147 -18.02 12.24 19.65
C ARG A 147 -18.19 11.10 20.64
N VAL A 148 -17.10 10.67 21.25
CA VAL A 148 -17.10 9.54 22.18
C VAL A 148 -17.94 9.89 23.39
N THR A 149 -18.84 8.99 23.78
CA THR A 149 -19.69 9.14 24.97
C THR A 149 -19.44 7.99 25.95
N GLU A 150 -19.63 6.77 25.48
CA GLU A 150 -19.36 5.53 26.21
C GLU A 150 -18.78 4.52 25.22
N LEU A 151 -17.70 3.83 25.61
CA LEU A 151 -17.06 2.85 24.73
C LEU A 151 -17.77 1.50 24.84
N GLY A 152 -18.19 0.98 23.69
CA GLY A 152 -18.61 -0.40 23.51
C GLY A 152 -17.45 -1.30 23.09
N GLU A 153 -17.78 -2.44 22.49
CA GLU A 153 -16.80 -3.40 21.98
C GLU A 153 -16.06 -2.85 20.74
N PRO A 154 -14.72 -2.99 20.67
CA PRO A 154 -13.94 -2.59 19.50
C PRO A 154 -14.33 -3.41 18.27
N LEU A 155 -14.10 -2.83 17.09
CA LEU A 155 -14.40 -3.49 15.82
C LEU A 155 -13.35 -4.59 15.56
N ASP A 156 -13.77 -5.76 15.06
CA ASP A 156 -12.87 -6.86 14.68
C ASP A 156 -11.92 -6.45 13.53
N ASP A 157 -10.70 -6.02 13.87
CA ASP A 157 -9.66 -5.61 12.92
C ASP A 157 -8.75 -6.78 12.48
N ARG A 158 -9.14 -8.03 12.79
CA ARG A 158 -8.39 -9.26 12.48
C ARG A 158 -7.02 -9.34 13.14
N GLU A 159 -6.85 -8.72 14.31
CA GLU A 159 -5.55 -8.60 14.98
C GLU A 159 -4.55 -7.85 14.10
N TYR A 160 -4.98 -6.68 13.60
CA TYR A 160 -4.29 -5.92 12.56
C TYR A 160 -2.77 -5.78 12.77
N ARG A 161 -2.31 -5.62 14.01
CA ARG A 161 -0.89 -5.42 14.33
C ARG A 161 -0.02 -6.68 14.24
N GLN A 162 -0.62 -7.86 14.19
CA GLN A 162 0.10 -9.12 14.24
C GLN A 162 0.44 -9.62 12.83
N LEU A 163 1.65 -10.17 12.71
CA LEU A 163 2.04 -10.97 11.56
C LEU A 163 1.49 -12.39 11.74
N THR A 164 0.96 -12.95 10.65
CA THR A 164 0.37 -14.28 10.60
C THR A 164 1.08 -15.09 9.53
N CYS A 165 1.37 -16.36 9.82
CA CYS A 165 1.85 -17.30 8.81
C CYS A 165 0.71 -17.60 7.83
N ILE A 166 0.93 -17.34 6.55
CA ILE A 166 -0.09 -17.43 5.49
C ILE A 166 0.11 -18.64 4.57
N GLY A 167 1.16 -19.41 4.82
CA GLY A 167 1.52 -20.60 4.08
C GLY A 167 3.02 -20.85 4.11
N GLU A 168 3.42 -21.89 3.41
CA GLU A 168 4.81 -22.25 3.20
C GLU A 168 5.03 -22.62 1.74
N GLN A 169 6.22 -22.33 1.23
CA GLN A 169 6.63 -22.76 -0.09
C GLN A 169 8.12 -23.07 -0.07
N ARG A 170 8.53 -24.20 -0.66
CA ARG A 170 9.92 -24.69 -0.59
C ARG A 170 10.44 -24.84 0.85
N ASN A 171 9.57 -25.24 1.78
CA ASN A 171 9.84 -25.34 3.23
C ASN A 171 10.20 -23.98 3.89
N LEU A 172 9.79 -22.86 3.28
CA LEU A 172 9.96 -21.53 3.83
C LEU A 172 8.59 -20.98 4.20
N ALA A 173 8.37 -20.75 5.48
CA ALA A 173 7.16 -20.10 5.98
C ALA A 173 7.09 -18.64 5.49
N LEU A 174 5.88 -18.18 5.18
CA LEU A 174 5.63 -16.81 4.71
C LEU A 174 4.70 -16.11 5.69
N PHE A 175 5.10 -14.94 6.14
CA PHE A 175 4.32 -14.12 7.06
C PHE A 175 3.82 -12.84 6.37
N SER A 176 2.55 -12.51 6.60
CA SER A 176 1.95 -11.23 6.19
C SER A 176 1.03 -10.74 7.31
N LYS A 177 0.22 -9.70 7.09
CA LYS A 177 -0.71 -9.18 8.10
C LYS A 177 -1.98 -8.60 7.49
N PRO A 178 -3.09 -8.54 8.25
CA PRO A 178 -4.31 -7.87 7.83
C PRO A 178 -4.05 -6.45 7.31
N GLY A 179 -4.79 -6.08 6.27
CA GLY A 179 -4.72 -4.76 5.65
C GLY A 179 -3.70 -4.61 4.52
N GLN A 180 -2.87 -5.61 4.27
CA GLN A 180 -2.14 -5.72 3.01
C GLN A 180 -3.02 -6.35 1.93
N TYR A 181 -2.76 -6.01 0.68
CA TYR A 181 -3.46 -6.62 -0.45
C TYR A 181 -3.19 -8.13 -0.49
N GLY A 182 -4.27 -8.93 -0.56
CA GLY A 182 -4.16 -10.39 -0.67
C GLY A 182 -3.47 -11.07 0.51
N TRP A 183 -3.39 -10.41 1.67
CA TRP A 183 -2.52 -10.79 2.79
C TRP A 183 -2.68 -12.22 3.31
N ASN A 184 -3.83 -12.87 3.12
CA ASN A 184 -4.13 -14.16 3.74
C ASN A 184 -3.88 -15.37 2.84
N LYS A 185 -3.16 -15.21 1.72
CA LYS A 185 -2.82 -16.29 0.80
C LYS A 185 -1.62 -15.93 -0.08
N ILE A 186 -1.02 -16.96 -0.67
CA ILE A 186 -0.06 -16.78 -1.75
C ILE A 186 -0.80 -16.31 -3.00
N ASP A 187 -0.24 -15.29 -3.66
CA ASP A 187 -0.81 -14.74 -4.90
C ASP A 187 -0.42 -15.62 -6.11
N LYS A 188 -1.41 -15.96 -6.94
CA LYS A 188 -1.20 -16.88 -8.05
C LYS A 188 -0.33 -16.30 -9.14
N GLY A 189 -0.44 -14.99 -9.40
CA GLY A 189 0.43 -14.31 -10.36
C GLY A 189 1.89 -14.39 -9.93
N SER A 190 2.13 -14.15 -8.64
CA SER A 190 3.47 -14.23 -8.04
C SER A 190 4.06 -15.65 -8.13
N GLU A 191 3.26 -16.70 -7.89
CA GLU A 191 3.69 -18.09 -8.14
C GLU A 191 4.11 -18.33 -9.59
N LEU A 192 3.32 -17.85 -10.55
CA LEU A 192 3.63 -17.99 -11.98
C LEU A 192 4.92 -17.27 -12.36
N LEU A 193 5.16 -16.08 -11.78
CA LEU A 193 6.39 -15.34 -11.96
C LEU A 193 7.60 -16.10 -11.39
N VAL A 194 7.47 -16.67 -10.18
CA VAL A 194 8.53 -17.48 -9.56
C VAL A 194 8.87 -18.71 -10.42
N ASN A 195 7.89 -19.35 -11.03
CA ASN A 195 8.14 -20.48 -11.94
C ASN A 195 8.94 -20.04 -13.18
N ALA A 196 8.54 -18.95 -13.82
CA ALA A 196 9.27 -18.39 -14.96
C ALA A 196 10.70 -17.95 -14.59
N PHE A 197 10.88 -17.39 -13.40
CA PHE A 197 12.20 -17.04 -12.88
C PHE A 197 13.04 -18.29 -12.58
N ALA A 198 12.47 -19.35 -12.00
CA ALA A 198 13.17 -20.61 -11.77
C ALA A 198 13.67 -21.25 -13.07
N ASP A 199 12.84 -21.24 -14.12
CA ASP A 199 13.26 -21.70 -15.46
C ASP A 199 14.44 -20.89 -16.01
N HIS A 200 14.44 -19.58 -15.78
CA HIS A 200 15.56 -18.72 -16.15
C HIS A 200 16.83 -19.07 -15.36
N VAL A 201 16.74 -19.25 -14.04
CA VAL A 201 17.87 -19.63 -13.20
C VAL A 201 18.46 -20.98 -13.63
N ASN A 202 17.63 -21.94 -14.01
CA ASN A 202 18.10 -23.25 -14.50
C ASN A 202 18.92 -23.15 -15.80
N ILE A 203 18.66 -22.13 -16.62
CA ILE A 203 19.32 -21.94 -17.93
C ILE A 203 20.52 -21.00 -17.83
N ALA A 204 20.36 -19.86 -17.14
CA ALA A 204 21.32 -18.77 -17.10
C ALA A 204 22.15 -18.70 -15.81
N GLY A 205 21.80 -19.51 -14.80
CA GLY A 205 22.34 -19.40 -13.45
C GLY A 205 21.59 -18.38 -12.59
N ALA A 206 21.83 -18.44 -11.28
CA ALA A 206 21.22 -17.49 -10.35
C ALA A 206 21.85 -16.09 -10.47
N PRO A 207 21.05 -15.01 -10.37
CA PRO A 207 21.57 -13.65 -10.47
C PRO A 207 22.40 -13.26 -9.23
N ALA A 208 23.44 -12.46 -9.42
CA ALA A 208 24.23 -11.94 -8.32
C ALA A 208 23.50 -10.80 -7.59
N THR A 209 22.76 -9.97 -8.33
CA THR A 209 21.93 -8.88 -7.76
C THR A 209 20.51 -8.88 -8.33
N LEU A 210 19.52 -8.76 -7.45
CA LEU A 210 18.09 -8.79 -7.79
C LEU A 210 17.34 -7.63 -7.12
N LEU A 211 16.42 -7.02 -7.86
CA LEU A 211 15.45 -6.05 -7.35
C LEU A 211 14.04 -6.66 -7.35
N ASP A 212 13.38 -6.68 -6.20
CA ASP A 212 11.95 -6.98 -6.05
C ASP A 212 11.18 -5.65 -5.97
N LEU A 213 10.54 -5.27 -7.08
CA LEU A 213 9.89 -3.98 -7.26
C LEU A 213 8.41 -4.07 -6.90
N GLY A 214 8.01 -3.46 -5.78
CA GLY A 214 6.69 -3.63 -5.18
C GLY A 214 6.60 -4.95 -4.43
N CYS A 215 7.49 -5.14 -3.45
CA CYS A 215 7.76 -6.45 -2.86
C CYS A 215 6.60 -7.02 -2.04
N GLY A 216 5.63 -6.21 -1.62
CA GLY A 216 4.60 -6.63 -0.67
C GLY A 216 5.23 -7.21 0.59
N TYR A 217 4.75 -8.37 1.04
CA TYR A 217 5.35 -9.09 2.16
C TYR A 217 6.64 -9.86 1.80
N GLY A 218 7.20 -9.70 0.60
CA GLY A 218 8.51 -10.25 0.21
C GLY A 218 8.47 -11.66 -0.40
N TYR A 219 7.31 -12.13 -0.86
CA TYR A 219 7.20 -13.47 -1.46
C TYR A 219 8.20 -13.72 -2.59
N LEU A 220 8.31 -12.78 -3.55
CA LEU A 220 9.22 -12.91 -4.68
C LEU A 220 10.68 -12.94 -4.21
N SER A 221 11.04 -12.05 -3.29
CA SER A 221 12.36 -12.03 -2.65
C SER A 221 12.72 -13.36 -1.96
N VAL A 222 11.84 -13.92 -1.12
CA VAL A 222 12.09 -15.18 -0.41
C VAL A 222 12.26 -16.33 -1.40
N MET A 223 11.40 -16.40 -2.42
CA MET A 223 11.51 -17.43 -3.46
C MET A 223 12.75 -17.27 -4.32
N ALA A 224 13.15 -16.03 -4.62
CA ALA A 224 14.36 -15.76 -5.39
C ALA A 224 15.62 -16.16 -4.62
N TRP A 225 15.67 -15.85 -3.32
CA TRP A 225 16.73 -16.31 -2.43
C TRP A 225 16.80 -17.83 -2.36
N ALA A 226 15.65 -18.51 -2.25
CA ALA A 226 15.58 -19.98 -2.26
C ALA A 226 16.07 -20.60 -3.59
N LEU A 227 16.06 -19.83 -4.67
CA LEU A 227 16.58 -20.21 -5.99
C LEU A 227 18.04 -19.79 -6.19
N GLY A 228 18.70 -19.25 -5.16
CA GLY A 228 20.13 -18.92 -5.16
C GLY A 228 20.46 -17.48 -5.58
N ALA A 229 19.47 -16.58 -5.67
CA ALA A 229 19.76 -15.16 -5.89
C ALA A 229 20.67 -14.61 -4.79
N GLY A 230 21.67 -13.81 -5.17
CA GLY A 230 22.65 -13.21 -4.27
C GLY A 230 22.08 -12.05 -3.45
N GLN A 231 22.52 -10.83 -3.75
CA GLN A 231 22.07 -9.63 -3.05
C GLN A 231 20.67 -9.22 -3.54
N ILE A 232 19.71 -9.16 -2.62
CA ILE A 232 18.32 -8.78 -2.91
C ILE A 232 18.06 -7.39 -2.33
N MET A 233 17.59 -6.47 -3.18
CA MET A 233 16.94 -5.24 -2.78
C MET A 233 15.43 -5.39 -3.00
N ALA A 234 14.63 -5.08 -1.99
CA ALA A 234 13.19 -5.11 -2.07
C ALA A 234 12.63 -3.72 -1.74
N THR A 235 11.76 -3.19 -2.60
CA THR A 235 11.13 -1.88 -2.39
C THR A 235 9.62 -1.98 -2.43
N ASP A 236 8.97 -1.21 -1.56
CA ASP A 236 7.52 -1.04 -1.61
C ASP A 236 7.13 0.37 -1.17
N ASN A 237 5.98 0.83 -1.63
CA ASN A 237 5.42 2.12 -1.24
C ASN A 237 4.63 2.01 0.08
N ASN A 238 4.38 0.80 0.60
CA ASN A 238 3.55 0.59 1.78
C ASN A 238 4.34 0.21 3.04
N ALA A 239 4.12 0.93 4.14
CA ALA A 239 4.78 0.68 5.43
C ALA A 239 4.57 -0.74 5.98
N ALA A 240 3.36 -1.29 5.83
CA ALA A 240 3.03 -2.64 6.29
C ALA A 240 3.77 -3.71 5.47
N ALA A 241 3.82 -3.53 4.14
CA ALA A 241 4.54 -4.41 3.22
C ALA A 241 6.02 -4.48 3.58
N ILE A 242 6.66 -3.31 3.76
CA ILE A 242 8.06 -3.20 4.17
C ILE A 242 8.32 -3.95 5.48
N ALA A 243 7.45 -3.77 6.48
CA ALA A 243 7.59 -4.45 7.77
C ALA A 243 7.47 -5.98 7.62
N SER A 244 6.50 -6.48 6.85
CA SER A 244 6.35 -7.92 6.60
C SER A 244 7.51 -8.50 5.78
N CYS A 245 8.00 -7.78 4.77
CA CYS A 245 9.14 -8.20 3.96
C CYS A 245 10.41 -8.30 4.81
N ARG A 246 10.69 -7.31 5.66
CA ARG A 246 11.80 -7.35 6.64
C ARG A 246 11.70 -8.54 7.57
N HIS A 247 10.52 -8.80 8.12
CA HIS A 247 10.33 -9.98 8.96
C HIS A 247 10.61 -11.29 8.22
N ASN A 248 10.14 -11.44 6.98
CA ASN A 248 10.44 -12.62 6.18
C ASN A 248 11.95 -12.74 5.83
N PHE A 249 12.66 -11.62 5.65
CA PHE A 249 14.12 -11.66 5.48
C PHE A 249 14.81 -12.14 6.74
N GLU A 250 14.40 -11.63 7.90
CA GLU A 250 14.97 -11.95 9.21
C GLU A 250 14.83 -13.44 9.54
N ILE A 251 13.63 -14.01 9.40
CA ILE A 251 13.38 -15.43 9.78
C ILE A 251 14.11 -16.42 8.87
N HIS A 252 14.43 -16.03 7.63
CA HIS A 252 15.15 -16.87 6.65
C HIS A 252 16.64 -16.53 6.56
N GLY A 253 17.11 -15.51 7.27
CA GLY A 253 18.51 -15.08 7.26
C GLY A 253 18.96 -14.42 5.94
N ILE A 254 18.03 -13.88 5.16
CA ILE A 254 18.32 -13.21 3.88
C ILE A 254 19.13 -11.94 4.14
N GLN A 255 20.37 -11.91 3.66
CA GLN A 255 21.26 -10.73 3.75
C GLN A 255 20.92 -9.73 2.62
N GLY A 256 19.70 -9.20 2.65
CA GLY A 256 19.19 -8.23 1.68
C GLY A 256 18.71 -6.94 2.33
N GLU A 257 18.32 -5.97 1.50
CA GLU A 257 17.84 -4.67 1.94
C GLU A 257 16.36 -4.52 1.59
N VAL A 258 15.59 -3.89 2.50
CA VAL A 258 14.17 -3.57 2.29
C VAL A 258 13.96 -2.08 2.56
N SER A 259 13.53 -1.31 1.56
CA SER A 259 13.33 0.13 1.66
C SER A 259 11.92 0.57 1.27
N ALA A 260 11.52 1.70 1.85
CA ALA A 260 10.34 2.42 1.39
C ALA A 260 10.69 3.21 0.13
N ASP A 261 9.93 3.03 -0.94
CA ASP A 261 10.18 3.75 -2.18
C ASP A 261 8.93 3.81 -3.07
N ASP A 262 8.81 4.86 -3.87
CA ASP A 262 7.77 5.01 -4.87
C ASP A 262 8.25 4.47 -6.22
N CYS A 263 8.15 3.15 -6.37
CA CYS A 263 8.65 2.41 -7.53
C CYS A 263 10.16 2.56 -7.73
N ALA A 264 10.95 2.44 -6.65
CA ALA A 264 12.41 2.52 -6.68
C ALA A 264 12.95 3.87 -7.23
N CYS A 265 12.24 4.98 -7.04
CA CYS A 265 12.68 6.27 -7.57
C CYS A 265 13.94 6.80 -6.86
N ASP A 266 14.15 6.42 -5.60
CA ASP A 266 15.30 6.84 -4.80
C ASP A 266 16.51 5.91 -4.96
N LEU A 267 16.38 4.81 -5.73
CA LEU A 267 17.47 3.89 -6.01
C LEU A 267 18.31 4.35 -7.21
N HIS A 268 19.62 4.08 -7.13
CA HIS A 268 20.59 4.43 -8.18
C HIS A 268 21.40 3.23 -8.68
N HIS A 269 21.15 2.04 -8.13
CA HIS A 269 21.84 0.81 -8.49
C HIS A 269 21.13 0.06 -9.61
N GLN A 270 21.90 -0.69 -10.41
CA GLN A 270 21.38 -1.57 -11.45
C GLN A 270 21.54 -3.04 -11.05
N TYR A 271 20.60 -3.87 -11.49
CA TYR A 271 20.45 -5.26 -11.10
C TYR A 271 20.53 -6.21 -12.30
N ASP A 272 20.95 -7.45 -12.05
CA ASP A 272 20.94 -8.49 -13.09
C ASP A 272 19.50 -8.89 -13.43
N VAL A 273 18.64 -8.94 -12.41
CA VAL A 273 17.22 -9.28 -12.53
C VAL A 273 16.34 -8.30 -11.77
N VAL A 274 15.22 -7.91 -12.38
CA VAL A 274 14.11 -7.23 -11.69
C VAL A 274 12.89 -8.16 -11.69
N LEU A 275 12.31 -8.43 -10.53
CA LEU A 275 11.03 -9.13 -10.39
C LEU A 275 9.94 -8.12 -10.03
N CYS A 276 8.77 -8.23 -10.66
CA CYS A 276 7.69 -7.28 -10.44
C CYS A 276 6.31 -7.93 -10.64
N ASN A 277 5.47 -7.86 -9.62
CA ASN A 277 4.02 -8.07 -9.74
C ASN A 277 3.34 -6.72 -9.45
N PRO A 278 3.21 -5.84 -10.46
CA PRO A 278 2.75 -4.47 -10.23
C PRO A 278 1.28 -4.45 -9.78
N PRO A 279 0.91 -3.51 -8.90
CA PRO A 279 -0.48 -3.26 -8.57
C PRO A 279 -1.27 -2.86 -9.83
N PHE A 280 -2.50 -3.33 -9.93
CA PHE A 280 -3.41 -3.04 -11.05
C PHE A 280 -4.53 -2.04 -10.68
N HIS A 281 -4.60 -1.63 -9.41
CA HIS A 281 -5.54 -0.61 -8.93
C HIS A 281 -4.85 0.41 -8.01
N LYS A 282 -5.33 1.65 -8.04
CA LYS A 282 -5.10 2.65 -6.99
C LYS A 282 -6.43 2.87 -6.26
N GLY A 283 -6.50 2.42 -5.02
CA GLY A 283 -7.76 2.39 -4.28
C GLY A 283 -8.79 1.49 -4.94
N PHE A 284 -9.89 2.09 -5.40
CA PHE A 284 -10.99 1.39 -6.08
C PHE A 284 -10.91 1.41 -7.62
N ASP A 285 -9.99 2.18 -8.22
CA ASP A 285 -9.93 2.41 -9.68
C ASP A 285 -8.74 1.69 -10.36
N THR A 286 -8.88 1.33 -11.64
CA THR A 286 -7.79 0.80 -12.49
C THR A 286 -7.01 1.93 -13.16
N GLU A 287 -5.68 1.93 -13.06
CA GLU A 287 -4.81 2.96 -13.66
C GLU A 287 -3.77 2.35 -14.63
N PRO A 288 -3.90 2.56 -15.96
CA PRO A 288 -2.89 2.16 -16.94
C PRO A 288 -1.51 2.80 -16.69
N ASP A 289 -1.49 4.05 -16.22
CA ASP A 289 -0.27 4.83 -15.92
C ASP A 289 0.60 4.15 -14.85
N LEU A 290 -0.01 3.38 -13.97
CA LEU A 290 0.70 2.65 -12.92
C LEU A 290 1.53 1.51 -13.51
N THR A 291 0.99 0.73 -14.45
CA THR A 291 1.74 -0.33 -15.12
C THR A 291 2.94 0.24 -15.87
N GLU A 292 2.75 1.36 -16.57
CA GLU A 292 3.84 2.03 -17.28
C GLU A 292 4.94 2.53 -16.35
N LYS A 293 4.57 3.11 -15.18
CA LYS A 293 5.53 3.54 -14.16
C LYS A 293 6.44 2.39 -13.70
N PHE A 294 5.86 1.23 -13.41
CA PHE A 294 6.62 0.05 -13.00
C PHE A 294 7.50 -0.49 -14.13
N LEU A 295 7.02 -0.55 -15.38
CA LEU A 295 7.82 -0.98 -16.53
C LEU A 295 9.00 -0.05 -16.79
N ARG A 296 8.78 1.27 -16.71
CA ARG A 296 9.83 2.28 -16.83
C ARG A 296 10.88 2.13 -15.72
N SER A 297 10.44 1.95 -14.47
CA SER A 297 11.35 1.75 -13.34
C SER A 297 12.15 0.46 -13.49
N ALA A 298 11.50 -0.65 -13.83
CA ALA A 298 12.18 -1.92 -14.10
C ALA A 298 13.26 -1.74 -15.17
N ARG A 299 12.97 -1.04 -16.27
CA ARG A 299 13.98 -0.76 -17.30
C ARG A 299 15.15 0.08 -16.79
N HIS A 300 14.89 1.11 -15.99
CA HIS A 300 15.92 2.00 -15.45
C HIS A 300 16.95 1.25 -14.57
N HIS A 301 16.45 0.28 -13.81
CA HIS A 301 17.22 -0.49 -12.83
C HIS A 301 17.87 -1.76 -13.40
N LEU A 302 17.79 -2.03 -14.70
CA LEU A 302 18.49 -3.17 -15.29
C LEU A 302 19.91 -2.82 -15.71
N LYS A 303 20.85 -3.72 -15.40
CA LYS A 303 22.20 -3.70 -15.99
C LYS A 303 22.12 -3.99 -17.50
N ASN A 304 23.24 -3.77 -18.18
CA ASN A 304 23.43 -4.31 -19.54
C ASN A 304 23.26 -5.83 -19.51
N ASN A 305 22.42 -6.35 -20.41
CA ASN A 305 22.00 -7.77 -20.47
C ASN A 305 21.14 -8.27 -19.30
N GLY A 306 20.71 -7.39 -18.39
CA GLY A 306 19.75 -7.75 -17.35
C GLY A 306 18.36 -8.03 -17.91
N VAL A 307 17.57 -8.79 -17.16
CA VAL A 307 16.20 -9.17 -17.53
C VAL A 307 15.19 -8.78 -16.45
N ALA A 308 14.02 -8.31 -16.84
CA ALA A 308 12.89 -8.12 -15.92
C ALA A 308 11.85 -9.22 -16.14
N PHE A 309 11.32 -9.79 -15.05
CA PHE A 309 10.15 -10.65 -15.06
C PHE A 309 8.97 -9.89 -14.48
N VAL A 310 7.90 -9.78 -15.29
CA VAL A 310 6.70 -9.03 -14.92
C VAL A 310 5.48 -9.93 -15.10
N VAL A 311 4.68 -10.08 -14.06
CA VAL A 311 3.37 -10.76 -14.15
C VAL A 311 2.24 -9.75 -14.08
N VAL A 312 1.24 -9.89 -14.93
CA VAL A 312 0.06 -9.01 -14.92
C VAL A 312 -1.21 -9.83 -15.17
N ASN A 313 -2.35 -9.28 -14.78
CA ASN A 313 -3.65 -9.81 -15.22
C ASN A 313 -3.76 -9.78 -16.76
N GLN A 314 -4.53 -10.73 -17.32
CA GLN A 314 -4.67 -10.95 -18.75
C GLN A 314 -5.03 -9.69 -19.55
N PHE A 315 -5.87 -8.83 -18.97
CA PHE A 315 -6.39 -7.62 -19.62
C PHE A 315 -5.40 -6.46 -19.67
N ILE A 316 -4.28 -6.50 -18.93
CA ILE A 316 -3.28 -5.43 -18.93
C ILE A 316 -2.45 -5.51 -20.22
N PRO A 317 -2.39 -4.44 -21.03
CA PRO A 317 -1.77 -4.47 -22.35
C PRO A 317 -0.27 -4.18 -22.31
N VAL A 318 0.52 -4.99 -21.59
CA VAL A 318 1.99 -4.86 -21.51
C VAL A 318 2.63 -4.85 -22.91
N GLU A 319 2.09 -5.63 -23.84
CA GLU A 319 2.55 -5.71 -25.22
C GLU A 319 2.47 -4.36 -25.97
N ALA A 320 1.57 -3.46 -25.55
CA ALA A 320 1.46 -2.12 -26.12
C ALA A 320 2.39 -1.10 -25.44
N ILE A 321 2.72 -1.29 -24.16
CA ILE A 321 3.47 -0.32 -23.34
C ILE A 321 4.98 -0.64 -23.35
N ALA A 322 5.34 -1.91 -23.19
CA ALA A 322 6.72 -2.36 -23.05
C ALA A 322 7.66 -2.02 -24.23
N PRO A 323 7.21 -1.99 -25.51
CA PRO A 323 8.08 -1.63 -26.64
C PRO A 323 8.72 -0.23 -26.55
N SER A 324 8.14 0.68 -25.76
CA SER A 324 8.73 2.00 -25.49
C SER A 324 9.97 1.95 -24.60
N TYR A 325 10.20 0.84 -23.88
CA TYR A 325 11.22 0.72 -22.84
C TYR A 325 12.20 -0.44 -23.08
N PHE A 326 11.74 -1.53 -23.70
CA PHE A 326 12.48 -2.77 -23.88
C PHE A 326 12.60 -3.14 -25.36
N LYS A 327 13.73 -3.72 -25.78
CA LYS A 327 13.90 -4.18 -27.17
C LYS A 327 13.39 -5.60 -27.37
N SER A 328 13.45 -6.43 -26.34
CA SER A 328 12.93 -7.80 -26.37
C SER A 328 11.80 -7.95 -25.35
N ILE A 329 10.66 -8.41 -25.85
CA ILE A 329 9.43 -8.66 -25.08
C ILE A 329 8.99 -10.11 -25.36
N GLU A 330 9.26 -11.00 -24.42
CA GLU A 330 8.90 -12.41 -24.52
C GLU A 330 7.75 -12.74 -23.57
N THR A 331 6.65 -13.30 -24.08
CA THR A 331 5.60 -13.88 -23.21
C THR A 331 6.02 -15.30 -22.85
N VAL A 332 6.55 -15.49 -21.64
CA VAL A 332 7.03 -16.79 -21.15
C VAL A 332 5.92 -17.65 -20.55
N TYR A 333 4.81 -17.04 -20.15
CA TYR A 333 3.61 -17.75 -19.71
C TYR A 333 2.34 -16.94 -20.03
N ARG A 334 1.25 -17.65 -20.35
CA ARG A 334 -0.09 -17.06 -20.54
C ARG A 334 -1.17 -18.10 -20.22
N ASP A 335 -2.15 -17.70 -19.42
CA ASP A 335 -3.39 -18.44 -19.26
C ASP A 335 -4.62 -17.52 -19.42
N LYS A 336 -5.77 -17.90 -18.83
CA LYS A 336 -7.01 -17.10 -18.88
C LYS A 336 -7.00 -15.91 -17.92
N SER A 337 -6.13 -15.91 -16.93
CA SER A 337 -6.09 -14.98 -15.81
C SER A 337 -4.85 -14.09 -15.82
N PHE A 338 -3.68 -14.63 -16.20
CA PHE A 338 -2.38 -13.98 -16.08
C PHE A 338 -1.50 -14.15 -17.32
N LYS A 339 -0.58 -13.19 -17.49
CA LYS A 339 0.55 -13.24 -18.42
C LYS A 339 1.82 -12.98 -17.64
N VAL A 340 2.87 -13.75 -17.91
CA VAL A 340 4.23 -13.48 -17.44
C VAL A 340 5.10 -13.11 -18.63
N PHE A 341 5.80 -11.99 -18.50
CA PHE A 341 6.71 -11.47 -19.49
C PHE A 341 8.14 -11.53 -18.99
N LYS A 342 9.07 -11.87 -19.89
CA LYS A 342 10.50 -11.63 -19.75
C LYS A 342 10.88 -10.48 -20.67
N LEU A 343 11.42 -9.42 -20.09
CA LEU A 343 11.72 -8.16 -20.78
C LEU A 343 13.23 -7.88 -20.71
N SER A 344 13.84 -7.44 -21.82
CA SER A 344 15.26 -7.11 -21.86
C SER A 344 15.62 -6.02 -22.88
N SER A 345 16.82 -5.47 -22.73
CA SER A 345 17.35 -4.35 -23.54
C SER A 345 17.75 -4.73 -24.96
#